data_AF-A0A3D3MR64-F1
#
_entry.id   AF-A0A3D3MR64-F1
#
_cell.length_a   1.000
_cell.length_b   1.000
_cell.length_c   1.000
_cell.angle_alpha   90.00
_cell.angle_beta   90.00
_cell.angle_gamma   90.00
#
_symmetry.space_group_name_H-M   'P 1'
#
loop_
_entity.id
_entity.type
_entity.pdbx_description
1 polymer ?
#
loop_
_entity_poly.entity_id
_entity_poly.type
_entity_poly.pdbx_seq_one_letter_code
_entity_poly.pdbx_strand_id
1 'polypeptide(L)'
;MSKNLKEILVILGNGFDIALGMKSSFRDFYDGEFWPFKRENKTSRYRTASGLDRFLNINMRENWYDLENLLAQYALSISLKNEATIEADKKCFVELKKALINFVDNAQRNMPNLISLNKAVRFLKAICEFRIPVIYSFNYTGLNEIASLLGISDFTYTPVHGTVQTKNIVVGIEDNVKILPDYDFLKKVSEPTYKSTSLFYDLMRAKEVVIFGHSLGENDFHFFRRFFQFHSDEMNSDPKNKCKITIFTANSKSRMEVLSNLRAMNDGRNNQLFAQNDLQFIRMAENDSLALDEFELWMKNRVSCKSV
;
A
#
# COMPACT_ATOMS: atom_id res chain seq x y z
N MET A 1 28.26 -11.77 13.76
CA MET A 1 27.13 -11.46 14.66
C MET A 1 25.88 -12.08 14.06
N SER A 2 25.24 -13.01 14.74
CA SER A 2 23.97 -13.61 14.29
C SER A 2 22.93 -12.51 14.12
N LYS A 3 22.34 -12.37 12.94
CA LYS A 3 21.31 -11.37 12.67
C LYS A 3 20.08 -11.70 13.53
N ASN A 4 19.74 -10.84 14.51
CA ASN A 4 18.54 -11.04 15.30
C ASN A 4 17.32 -10.75 14.41
N LEU A 5 16.65 -11.79 13.94
CA LEU A 5 15.49 -11.68 13.05
C LEU A 5 14.32 -10.91 13.67
N LYS A 6 14.34 -10.69 15.00
CA LYS A 6 13.37 -9.85 15.74
C LYS A 6 13.45 -8.35 15.41
N GLU A 7 14.46 -7.91 14.67
CA GLU A 7 14.67 -6.50 14.30
C GLU A 7 14.37 -6.22 12.81
N ILE A 8 13.79 -7.20 12.10
CA ILE A 8 13.40 -7.07 10.70
C ILE A 8 11.91 -6.78 10.62
N LEU A 9 11.57 -5.67 9.95
CA LEU A 9 10.21 -5.27 9.62
C LEU A 9 9.99 -5.44 8.12
N VAL A 10 8.91 -6.13 7.74
CA VAL A 10 8.46 -6.23 6.35
C VAL A 10 7.16 -5.44 6.16
N ILE A 11 7.08 -4.69 5.07
CA ILE A 11 5.92 -3.90 4.67
C ILE A 11 5.56 -4.25 3.23
N LEU A 12 4.32 -4.67 3.00
CA LEU A 12 3.79 -5.02 1.69
C LEU A 12 2.81 -3.94 1.24
N GLY A 13 2.99 -3.45 0.02
CA GLY A 13 2.02 -2.61 -0.70
C GLY A 13 1.55 -3.26 -1.99
N ASN A 14 0.64 -2.62 -2.72
CA ASN A 14 -0.13 -3.26 -3.80
C ASN A 14 0.74 -3.75 -4.96
N GLY A 15 1.95 -3.20 -5.12
CA GLY A 15 2.94 -3.71 -6.06
C GLY A 15 3.37 -5.15 -5.79
N PHE A 16 3.18 -5.67 -4.57
CA PHE A 16 3.35 -7.10 -4.25
C PHE A 16 2.28 -7.96 -4.94
N ASP A 17 1.01 -7.61 -4.81
CA ASP A 17 -0.11 -8.32 -5.45
C ASP A 17 0.02 -8.28 -6.98
N ILE A 18 0.42 -7.12 -7.52
CA ILE A 18 0.71 -6.96 -8.96
C ILE A 18 1.89 -7.84 -9.38
N ALA A 19 2.93 -7.98 -8.55
CA ALA A 19 4.07 -8.86 -8.83
C ALA A 19 3.69 -10.36 -8.77
N LEU A 20 2.60 -10.71 -8.09
CA LEU A 20 1.92 -12.01 -8.17
C LEU A 20 0.99 -12.11 -9.39
N GLY A 21 0.98 -11.13 -10.28
CA GLY A 21 0.18 -11.13 -11.51
C GLY A 21 -1.30 -10.81 -11.30
N MET A 22 -1.70 -10.32 -10.12
CA MET A 22 -3.07 -9.90 -9.87
C MET A 22 -3.36 -8.57 -10.56
N LYS A 23 -4.59 -8.42 -11.08
CA LYS A 23 -5.14 -7.14 -11.52
C LYS A 23 -5.80 -6.45 -10.33
N SER A 24 -4.98 -5.88 -9.45
CA SER A 24 -5.42 -5.29 -8.18
C SER A 24 -5.22 -3.76 -8.10
N SER A 25 -4.84 -3.10 -9.20
CA SER A 25 -4.65 -1.65 -9.18
C SER A 25 -5.98 -0.89 -9.19
N PHE A 26 -5.99 0.36 -8.72
CA PHE A 26 -7.17 1.23 -8.87
C PHE A 26 -7.53 1.48 -10.34
N ARG A 27 -6.54 1.44 -11.23
CA ARG A 27 -6.79 1.46 -12.68
C ARG A 27 -7.58 0.24 -13.14
N ASP A 28 -7.17 -0.96 -12.73
CA ASP A 28 -7.91 -2.20 -13.04
C ASP A 28 -9.33 -2.17 -12.46
N PHE A 29 -9.50 -1.59 -11.27
CA PHE A 29 -10.81 -1.41 -10.65
C PHE A 29 -11.73 -0.48 -11.47
N TYR A 30 -11.22 0.70 -11.83
CA TYR A 30 -11.98 1.71 -12.56
C TYR A 30 -12.30 1.29 -14.01
N ASP A 31 -11.32 0.73 -14.73
CA ASP A 31 -11.49 0.27 -16.10
C ASP A 31 -12.29 -1.06 -16.16
N GLY A 32 -12.27 -1.84 -15.08
CA GLY A 32 -12.88 -3.16 -14.97
C GLY A 32 -14.38 -3.17 -14.70
N GLU A 33 -14.99 -4.35 -14.69
CA GLU A 33 -16.45 -4.54 -14.53
C GLU A 33 -17.00 -4.16 -13.15
N PHE A 34 -16.14 -4.15 -12.14
CA PHE A 34 -16.54 -3.89 -10.76
C PHE A 34 -16.82 -2.42 -10.47
N TRP A 35 -16.40 -1.48 -11.34
CA TRP A 35 -16.68 -0.06 -11.12
C TRP A 35 -18.20 0.21 -11.06
N PRO A 36 -18.74 0.70 -9.93
CA PRO A 36 -20.19 0.76 -9.73
C PRO A 36 -20.86 1.89 -10.49
N PHE A 37 -20.09 2.86 -11.01
CA PHE A 37 -20.63 4.09 -11.60
C PHE A 37 -20.56 4.11 -13.14
N LYS A 38 -20.49 2.93 -13.79
CA LYS A 38 -20.53 2.85 -15.25
C LYS A 38 -21.85 3.40 -15.81
N ARG A 39 -21.73 4.26 -16.84
CA ARG A 39 -22.88 4.91 -17.50
C ARG A 39 -23.89 3.92 -18.11
N GLU A 40 -23.47 2.70 -18.42
CA GLU A 40 -24.33 1.67 -19.04
C GLU A 40 -25.24 0.93 -18.04
N ASN A 41 -24.98 1.06 -16.72
CA ASN A 41 -25.87 0.53 -15.68
C ASN A 41 -27.09 1.45 -15.52
N LYS A 42 -28.08 1.26 -16.40
CA LYS A 42 -29.37 1.98 -16.48
C LYS A 42 -30.23 1.94 -15.20
N THR A 43 -29.83 1.18 -14.18
CA THR A 43 -30.51 1.04 -12.89
C THR A 43 -29.99 1.99 -11.79
N SER A 44 -28.89 2.72 -12.04
CA SER A 44 -28.38 3.69 -11.07
C SER A 44 -29.31 4.91 -10.99
N ARG A 45 -30.06 5.00 -9.89
CA ARG A 45 -30.95 6.14 -9.57
C ARG A 45 -30.18 7.44 -9.23
N TYR A 46 -28.87 7.47 -9.45
CA TYR A 46 -27.98 8.56 -9.06
C TYR A 46 -27.80 9.49 -10.26
N ARG A 47 -28.83 10.30 -10.51
CA ARG A 47 -28.84 11.36 -11.53
C ARG A 47 -28.67 12.74 -10.92
N THR A 48 -28.00 12.88 -9.77
CA THR A 48 -27.62 14.22 -9.31
C THR A 48 -26.47 14.70 -10.18
N ALA A 49 -26.69 15.76 -10.94
CA ALA A 49 -25.73 16.31 -11.91
C ALA A 49 -24.37 16.74 -11.28
N SER A 50 -24.18 16.62 -9.96
CA SER A 50 -23.02 17.07 -9.19
C SER A 50 -22.65 16.15 -8.00
N GLY A 51 -23.03 14.86 -8.03
CA GLY A 51 -22.74 13.89 -6.95
C GLY A 51 -21.32 13.30 -7.00
N LEU A 52 -20.93 12.61 -5.93
CA LEU A 52 -19.62 11.94 -5.78
C LEU A 52 -19.32 10.99 -6.95
N ASP A 53 -20.32 10.20 -7.37
CA ASP A 53 -20.24 9.26 -8.48
C ASP A 53 -19.82 9.93 -9.80
N ARG A 54 -20.44 11.07 -10.13
CA ARG A 54 -20.11 11.84 -11.32
C ARG A 54 -18.72 12.45 -11.20
N PHE A 55 -18.38 12.99 -10.03
CA PHE A 55 -17.06 13.58 -9.80
C PHE A 55 -15.95 12.54 -10.01
N LEU A 56 -16.09 11.35 -9.43
CA LEU A 56 -15.12 10.27 -9.61
C LEU A 56 -15.01 9.84 -11.08
N ASN A 57 -16.13 9.65 -11.77
CA ASN A 57 -16.13 9.27 -13.20
C ASN A 57 -15.44 10.29 -14.13
N ILE A 58 -15.51 11.58 -13.82
CA ILE A 58 -14.88 12.61 -14.65
C ILE A 58 -13.38 12.67 -14.36
N ASN A 59 -12.99 12.63 -13.08
CA ASN A 59 -11.64 13.00 -12.67
C ASN A 59 -10.68 11.82 -12.47
N MET A 60 -11.17 10.56 -12.44
CA MET A 60 -10.33 9.38 -12.12
C MET A 60 -9.11 9.22 -13.04
N ARG A 61 -9.31 9.31 -14.36
CA ARG A 61 -8.22 9.12 -15.33
C ARG A 61 -7.17 10.24 -15.25
N GLU A 62 -7.62 11.47 -15.08
CA GLU A 62 -6.75 12.66 -15.03
C GLU A 62 -5.92 12.72 -13.74
N ASN A 63 -6.44 12.14 -12.64
CA ASN A 63 -5.75 12.06 -11.35
C ASN A 63 -5.02 10.72 -11.14
N TRP A 64 -4.56 10.08 -12.22
CA TRP A 64 -3.75 8.86 -12.16
C TRP A 64 -4.37 7.72 -11.33
N TYR A 65 -5.69 7.66 -11.25
CA TYR A 65 -6.44 6.67 -10.48
C TYR A 65 -6.19 6.73 -8.95
N ASP A 66 -5.77 7.88 -8.42
CA ASP A 66 -5.65 8.11 -6.97
C ASP A 66 -7.03 8.38 -6.34
N LEU A 67 -7.68 7.30 -5.92
CA LEU A 67 -9.04 7.35 -5.38
C LEU A 67 -9.12 8.23 -4.12
N GLU A 68 -8.18 8.11 -3.18
CA GLU A 68 -8.27 8.81 -1.89
C GLU A 68 -8.04 10.31 -2.06
N ASN A 69 -7.09 10.71 -2.91
CA ASN A 69 -6.89 12.11 -3.24
C ASN A 69 -8.13 12.71 -3.93
N LEU A 70 -8.79 11.96 -4.82
CA LEU A 70 -10.04 12.39 -5.45
C LEU A 70 -11.18 12.54 -4.44
N LEU A 71 -11.29 11.65 -3.45
CA LEU A 71 -12.26 11.81 -2.36
C LEU A 71 -11.98 13.08 -1.56
N ALA A 72 -10.71 13.41 -1.31
CA ALA A 72 -10.32 14.63 -0.62
C ALA A 72 -10.65 15.88 -1.45
N GLN A 73 -10.29 15.91 -2.74
CA GLN A 73 -10.64 17.00 -3.65
C GLN A 73 -12.15 17.20 -3.76
N TYR A 74 -12.90 16.11 -3.86
CA TYR A 74 -14.36 16.16 -3.86
C TYR A 74 -14.87 16.81 -2.58
N ALA A 75 -14.48 16.30 -1.41
CA ALA A 75 -14.95 16.80 -0.12
C ALA A 75 -14.59 18.28 0.11
N LEU A 76 -13.41 18.71 -0.34
CA LEU A 76 -12.95 20.11 -0.26
C LEU A 76 -13.70 21.03 -1.24
N SER A 77 -14.23 20.50 -2.35
CA SER A 77 -14.99 21.29 -3.32
C SER A 77 -16.42 21.63 -2.87
N ILE A 78 -16.89 21.05 -1.77
CA ILE A 78 -18.27 21.18 -1.29
C ILE A 78 -18.38 22.43 -0.42
N SER A 79 -19.16 23.41 -0.89
CA SER A 79 -19.44 24.63 -0.14
C SER A 79 -20.78 24.55 0.63
N LEU A 80 -21.85 24.14 -0.05
CA LEU A 80 -23.19 23.94 0.53
C LEU A 80 -23.94 22.86 -0.27
N LYS A 81 -24.41 21.80 0.40
CA LYS A 81 -25.27 20.77 -0.17
C LYS A 81 -26.45 20.50 0.75
N ASN A 82 -27.62 20.25 0.16
CA ASN A 82 -28.80 19.87 0.93
C ASN A 82 -28.66 18.42 1.45
N GLU A 83 -29.44 18.09 2.48
CA GLU A 83 -29.45 16.78 3.14
C GLU A 83 -29.64 15.62 2.14
N ALA A 84 -30.50 15.80 1.14
CA ALA A 84 -30.74 14.80 0.11
C ALA A 84 -29.47 14.47 -0.71
N THR A 85 -28.62 15.45 -0.99
CA THR A 85 -27.37 15.23 -1.73
C THR A 85 -26.32 14.55 -0.86
N ILE A 86 -26.22 14.94 0.42
CA ILE A 86 -25.32 14.30 1.40
C ILE A 86 -25.68 12.81 1.54
N GLU A 87 -26.96 12.50 1.68
CA GLU A 87 -27.45 11.12 1.79
C GLU A 87 -27.22 10.31 0.52
N ALA A 88 -27.32 10.94 -0.66
CA ALA A 88 -26.95 10.30 -1.92
C ALA A 88 -25.45 9.99 -1.98
N ASP A 89 -24.58 10.92 -1.56
CA ASP A 89 -23.14 10.72 -1.55
C ASP A 89 -22.71 9.64 -0.55
N LYS A 90 -23.34 9.57 0.63
CA LYS A 90 -23.16 8.48 1.60
C LYS A 90 -23.44 7.12 0.96
N LYS A 91 -24.57 7.00 0.25
CA LYS A 91 -24.92 5.77 -0.49
C LYS A 91 -23.92 5.46 -1.59
N CYS A 92 -23.49 6.46 -2.35
CA CYS A 92 -22.45 6.29 -3.37
C CYS A 92 -21.15 5.75 -2.77
N PHE A 93 -20.71 6.30 -1.64
CA PHE A 93 -19.49 5.84 -0.97
C PHE A 93 -19.61 4.40 -0.43
N VAL A 94 -20.76 4.03 0.14
CA VAL A 94 -21.03 2.65 0.57
C VAL A 94 -20.99 1.68 -0.61
N GLU A 95 -21.58 2.03 -1.75
CA GLU A 95 -21.54 1.19 -2.96
C GLU A 95 -20.13 1.09 -3.56
N LEU A 96 -19.36 2.19 -3.54
CA LEU A 96 -17.94 2.18 -3.93
C LEU A 96 -17.13 1.19 -3.10
N LYS A 97 -17.30 1.20 -1.77
CA LYS A 97 -16.60 0.27 -0.88
C LYS A 97 -16.97 -1.19 -1.15
N LYS A 98 -18.27 -1.48 -1.30
CA LYS A 98 -18.75 -2.84 -1.64
C LYS A 98 -18.16 -3.32 -2.97
N ALA A 99 -18.17 -2.46 -3.98
CA ALA A 99 -17.60 -2.75 -5.28
C ALA A 99 -16.08 -3.02 -5.20
N LEU A 100 -15.35 -2.22 -4.42
CA LEU A 100 -13.92 -2.41 -4.19
C LEU A 100 -13.60 -3.72 -3.47
N ILE A 101 -14.38 -4.08 -2.44
CA ILE A 101 -14.25 -5.37 -1.75
C ILE A 101 -14.44 -6.53 -2.75
N ASN A 102 -15.51 -6.48 -3.55
CA ASN A 102 -15.80 -7.52 -4.55
C ASN A 102 -14.71 -7.62 -5.61
N PHE A 103 -14.17 -6.49 -6.06
CA PHE A 103 -13.07 -6.43 -7.01
C PHE A 103 -11.80 -7.10 -6.46
N VAL A 104 -11.36 -6.70 -5.26
CA VAL A 104 -10.14 -7.25 -4.66
C VAL A 104 -10.30 -8.73 -4.35
N ASP A 105 -11.46 -9.15 -3.84
CA ASP A 105 -11.74 -10.57 -3.57
C ASP A 105 -11.79 -11.40 -4.87
N ASN A 106 -12.26 -10.83 -5.97
CA ASN A 106 -12.14 -11.43 -7.29
C ASN A 106 -10.68 -11.51 -7.76
N ALA A 107 -9.89 -10.45 -7.60
CA ALA A 107 -8.50 -10.40 -8.03
C ALA A 107 -7.63 -11.46 -7.32
N GLN A 108 -7.81 -11.66 -6.01
CA GLN A 108 -7.07 -12.70 -5.27
C GLN A 108 -7.52 -14.12 -5.67
N ARG A 109 -8.82 -14.35 -5.90
CA ARG A 109 -9.35 -15.67 -6.29
C ARG A 109 -8.95 -16.07 -7.71
N ASN A 110 -8.77 -15.09 -8.58
CA ASN A 110 -8.30 -15.27 -9.95
C ASN A 110 -6.80 -15.01 -10.10
N MET A 111 -6.03 -15.05 -9.00
CA MET A 111 -4.56 -15.01 -9.08
C MET A 111 -4.08 -16.14 -10.00
N PRO A 112 -3.21 -15.84 -10.98
CA PRO A 112 -2.72 -16.87 -11.90
C PRO A 112 -1.95 -17.95 -11.13
N ASN A 113 -1.93 -19.17 -11.66
CA ASN A 113 -1.07 -20.21 -11.12
C ASN A 113 0.39 -19.85 -11.44
N LEU A 114 1.11 -19.33 -10.45
CA LEU A 114 2.48 -18.87 -10.61
C LEU A 114 3.46 -20.03 -10.42
N ILE A 115 4.47 -20.08 -11.29
CA ILE A 115 5.60 -20.99 -11.13
C ILE A 115 6.49 -20.49 -9.97
N SER A 116 7.13 -21.41 -9.24
CA SER A 116 8.05 -21.14 -8.12
C SER A 116 9.20 -20.18 -8.42
N LEU A 117 9.47 -19.86 -9.69
CA LEU A 117 10.50 -18.92 -10.12
C LEU A 117 10.07 -17.45 -10.00
N ASN A 118 8.77 -17.16 -9.86
CA ASN A 118 8.29 -15.78 -9.68
C ASN A 118 8.93 -15.16 -8.42
N LYS A 119 9.54 -13.97 -8.58
CA LYS A 119 10.31 -13.32 -7.51
C LYS A 119 9.45 -12.96 -6.29
N ALA A 120 8.18 -12.58 -6.47
CA ALA A 120 7.27 -12.28 -5.36
C ALA A 120 6.89 -13.56 -4.59
N VAL A 121 6.66 -14.68 -5.28
CA VAL A 121 6.46 -16.00 -4.64
C VAL A 121 7.69 -16.39 -3.82
N ARG A 122 8.89 -16.25 -4.39
CA ARG A 122 10.15 -16.56 -3.70
C ARG A 122 10.39 -15.65 -2.50
N PHE A 123 10.04 -14.38 -2.62
CA PHE A 123 10.11 -13.41 -1.53
C PHE A 123 9.18 -13.81 -0.37
N LEU A 124 7.93 -14.17 -0.66
CA LEU A 124 6.98 -14.61 0.35
C LEU A 124 7.43 -15.91 1.05
N LYS A 125 7.92 -16.89 0.27
CA LYS A 125 8.51 -18.13 0.81
C LYS A 125 9.67 -17.83 1.75
N ALA A 126 10.58 -16.96 1.34
CA ALA A 126 11.69 -16.51 2.18
C ALA A 126 11.20 -15.91 3.50
N ILE A 127 10.26 -14.97 3.48
CA ILE A 127 9.72 -14.35 4.70
C ILE A 127 9.21 -15.42 5.69
N CYS A 128 8.47 -16.40 5.19
CA CYS A 128 7.92 -17.49 6.00
C CYS A 128 9.03 -18.40 6.53
N GLU A 129 9.96 -18.84 5.68
CA GLU A 129 11.08 -19.69 6.05
C GLU A 129 12.05 -19.01 7.03
N PHE A 130 12.21 -17.69 6.95
CA PHE A 130 13.01 -16.90 7.88
C PHE A 130 12.24 -16.59 9.18
N ARG A 131 10.95 -16.95 9.28
CA ARG A 131 10.08 -16.66 10.44
C ARG A 131 10.16 -15.19 10.84
N ILE A 132 10.06 -14.29 9.84
CA ILE A 132 10.08 -12.85 10.10
C ILE A 132 8.88 -12.51 11.01
N PRO A 133 9.12 -11.91 12.19
CA PRO A 133 8.08 -11.79 13.20
C PRO A 133 7.15 -10.59 12.99
N VAL A 134 7.59 -9.56 12.24
CA VAL A 134 6.83 -8.32 12.07
C VAL A 134 6.60 -8.03 10.60
N ILE A 135 5.36 -8.24 10.16
CA ILE A 135 4.91 -8.05 8.78
C ILE A 135 3.66 -7.18 8.80
N TYR A 136 3.68 -6.08 8.05
CA TYR A 136 2.52 -5.24 7.82
C TYR A 136 2.12 -5.31 6.35
N SER A 137 0.82 -5.44 6.09
CA SER A 137 0.27 -5.37 4.73
C SER A 137 -0.65 -4.18 4.61
N PHE A 138 -0.40 -3.34 3.61
CA PHE A 138 -1.29 -2.27 3.18
C PHE A 138 -2.28 -2.74 2.11
N ASN A 139 -2.16 -3.99 1.67
CA ASN A 139 -3.06 -4.57 0.67
C ASN A 139 -4.35 -5.02 1.33
N TYR A 140 -5.45 -4.83 0.62
CA TYR A 140 -6.76 -5.31 1.03
C TYR A 140 -6.92 -6.84 0.86
N THR A 141 -6.01 -7.49 0.12
CA THR A 141 -6.00 -8.94 -0.09
C THR A 141 -5.60 -9.69 1.19
N GLY A 142 -6.00 -10.95 1.25
CA GLY A 142 -5.67 -11.84 2.36
C GLY A 142 -4.35 -12.52 2.14
N LEU A 143 -3.36 -12.19 2.97
CA LEU A 143 -2.00 -12.67 2.75
C LEU A 143 -1.87 -14.17 3.07
N ASN A 144 -2.63 -14.68 4.04
CA ASN A 144 -2.67 -16.13 4.35
C ASN A 144 -3.45 -16.92 3.29
N GLU A 145 -4.52 -16.35 2.71
CA GLU A 145 -5.21 -16.95 1.57
C GLU A 145 -4.28 -17.06 0.37
N ILE A 146 -3.53 -16.00 0.07
CA ILE A 146 -2.48 -16.02 -0.96
C ILE A 146 -1.40 -17.06 -0.62
N ALA A 147 -0.94 -17.11 0.62
CA ALA A 147 0.07 -18.09 1.07
C ALA A 147 -0.42 -19.53 0.86
N SER A 148 -1.65 -19.82 1.27
CA SER A 148 -2.29 -21.12 1.09
C SER A 148 -2.40 -21.52 -0.38
N LEU A 149 -2.77 -20.59 -1.27
CA LEU A 149 -2.82 -20.85 -2.72
C LEU A 149 -1.44 -21.18 -3.31
N LEU A 150 -0.37 -20.68 -2.69
CA LEU A 150 1.02 -20.91 -3.08
C LEU A 150 1.67 -22.11 -2.36
N GLY A 151 0.92 -22.83 -1.52
CA GLY A 151 1.44 -23.94 -0.72
C GLY A 151 2.43 -23.51 0.37
N ILE A 152 2.27 -22.29 0.90
CA ILE A 152 3.10 -21.71 1.96
C ILE A 152 2.32 -21.79 3.26
N SER A 153 2.98 -22.18 4.36
CA SER A 153 2.35 -22.22 5.68
C SER A 153 1.90 -20.84 6.15
N ASP A 154 0.81 -20.81 6.89
CA ASP A 154 0.29 -19.58 7.51
C ASP A 154 1.33 -18.90 8.39
N PHE A 155 1.21 -17.58 8.46
CA PHE A 155 2.04 -16.75 9.32
C PHE A 155 1.25 -15.55 9.84
N THR A 156 1.82 -14.86 10.84
CA THR A 156 1.19 -13.69 11.44
C THR A 156 1.60 -12.43 10.68
N TYR A 157 0.61 -11.61 10.35
CA TYR A 157 0.81 -10.28 9.78
C TYR A 157 -0.28 -9.32 10.27
N THR A 158 -0.03 -8.02 10.16
CA THR A 158 -0.99 -6.97 10.52
C THR A 158 -1.51 -6.28 9.26
N PRO A 159 -2.81 -6.40 8.92
CA PRO A 159 -3.42 -5.65 7.84
C PRO A 159 -3.69 -4.20 8.26
N VAL A 160 -2.95 -3.25 7.71
CA VAL A 160 -3.02 -1.83 8.07
C VAL A 160 -4.35 -1.22 7.65
N HIS A 161 -4.79 -1.50 6.42
CA HIS A 161 -6.04 -0.99 5.85
C HIS A 161 -7.17 -2.02 5.88
N GLY A 162 -7.08 -3.03 6.75
CA GLY A 162 -8.05 -4.13 6.81
C GLY A 162 -7.91 -5.13 5.66
N THR A 163 -8.89 -6.03 5.54
CA THR A 163 -8.88 -7.12 4.55
C THR A 163 -10.27 -7.45 4.00
N VAL A 164 -10.33 -7.93 2.76
CA VAL A 164 -11.59 -8.40 2.15
C VAL A 164 -12.14 -9.66 2.81
N GLN A 165 -11.29 -10.49 3.42
CA GLN A 165 -11.67 -11.69 4.18
C GLN A 165 -12.64 -11.34 5.31
N THR A 166 -12.34 -10.26 6.02
CA THR A 166 -13.18 -9.75 7.11
C THR A 166 -14.27 -8.81 6.62
N LYS A 167 -14.34 -8.56 5.30
CA LYS A 167 -15.20 -7.55 4.65
C LYS A 167 -15.01 -6.13 5.22
N ASN A 168 -13.86 -5.87 5.83
CA ASN A 168 -13.54 -4.61 6.46
C ASN A 168 -12.31 -4.03 5.76
N ILE A 169 -12.52 -3.00 4.95
CA ILE A 169 -11.44 -2.23 4.33
C ILE A 169 -11.51 -0.79 4.82
N VAL A 170 -10.35 -0.20 5.06
CA VAL A 170 -10.20 1.20 5.42
C VAL A 170 -9.77 1.94 4.16
N VAL A 171 -10.71 2.67 3.57
CA VAL A 171 -10.48 3.51 2.38
C VAL A 171 -11.15 4.85 2.64
N GLY A 172 -10.51 5.94 2.27
CA GLY A 172 -11.06 7.27 2.50
C GLY A 172 -10.00 8.33 2.60
N ILE A 173 -10.35 9.45 3.22
CA ILE A 173 -9.46 10.58 3.43
C ILE A 173 -8.87 10.55 4.84
N GLU A 174 -7.70 11.14 5.01
CA GLU A 174 -7.06 11.29 6.33
C GLU A 174 -7.85 12.27 7.22
N ASP A 175 -7.77 12.06 8.54
CA ASP A 175 -8.55 12.83 9.52
C ASP A 175 -8.15 14.33 9.58
N ASN A 176 -6.92 14.64 9.19
CA ASN A 176 -6.40 16.01 9.18
C ASN A 176 -6.97 16.88 8.04
N VAL A 177 -7.68 16.30 7.06
CA VAL A 177 -8.30 17.04 5.96
C VAL A 177 -9.54 17.78 6.49
N LYS A 178 -9.52 19.11 6.40
CA LYS A 178 -10.59 19.98 6.91
C LYS A 178 -11.76 20.04 5.92
N ILE A 179 -12.78 19.23 6.16
CA ILE A 179 -14.00 19.13 5.35
C ILE A 179 -15.25 19.48 6.17
N LEU A 180 -16.41 19.58 5.52
CA LEU A 180 -17.68 19.75 6.22
C LEU A 180 -18.01 18.54 7.10
N PRO A 181 -18.50 18.73 8.35
CA PRO A 181 -18.80 17.63 9.27
C PRO A 181 -19.76 16.57 8.70
N ASP A 182 -20.73 16.99 7.88
CA ASP A 182 -21.69 16.06 7.25
C ASP A 182 -21.04 15.06 6.27
N TYR A 183 -19.79 15.34 5.87
CA TYR A 183 -18.95 14.50 5.01
C TYR A 183 -17.89 13.70 5.76
N ASP A 184 -17.88 13.72 7.11
CA ASP A 184 -16.93 12.93 7.91
C ASP A 184 -17.02 11.41 7.61
N PHE A 185 -18.11 10.92 7.01
CA PHE A 185 -18.22 9.55 6.52
C PHE A 185 -17.17 9.16 5.45
N LEU A 186 -16.51 10.14 4.83
CA LEU A 186 -15.39 9.91 3.90
C LEU A 186 -14.06 9.71 4.62
N LYS A 187 -13.96 10.06 5.90
CA LYS A 187 -12.71 9.93 6.67
C LYS A 187 -12.47 8.48 7.07
N LYS A 188 -11.23 8.04 6.98
CA LYS A 188 -10.80 6.70 7.42
C LYS A 188 -11.13 6.42 8.88
N VAL A 189 -10.99 7.43 9.76
CA VAL A 189 -11.29 7.31 11.20
C VAL A 189 -12.76 7.05 11.51
N SER A 190 -13.66 7.33 10.55
CA SER A 190 -15.09 7.03 10.69
C SER A 190 -15.40 5.55 10.47
N GLU A 191 -14.44 4.76 10.00
CA GLU A 191 -14.58 3.32 9.87
C GLU A 191 -14.56 2.66 11.26
N PRO A 192 -15.60 1.89 11.64
CA PRO A 192 -15.63 1.22 12.95
C PRO A 192 -14.45 0.26 13.18
N THR A 193 -13.83 -0.20 12.09
CA THR A 193 -12.67 -1.09 12.11
C THR A 193 -11.34 -0.37 12.05
N TYR A 194 -11.33 0.97 11.98
CA TYR A 194 -10.10 1.75 12.07
C TYR A 194 -9.42 1.48 13.41
N LYS A 195 -8.16 1.06 13.37
CA LYS A 195 -7.37 0.74 14.55
C LYS A 195 -6.02 1.41 14.45
N SER A 196 -5.54 1.93 15.58
CA SER A 196 -4.14 2.36 15.70
C SER A 196 -3.24 1.16 15.46
N THR A 197 -2.31 1.26 14.52
CA THR A 197 -1.30 0.23 14.28
C THR A 197 -0.03 0.54 15.10
N SER A 198 0.67 -0.51 15.55
CA SER A 198 1.99 -0.36 16.18
C SER A 198 3.11 -0.08 15.18
N LEU A 199 2.78 0.05 13.88
CA LEU A 199 3.74 0.19 12.77
C LEU A 199 4.78 1.28 13.04
N PHE A 200 4.36 2.42 13.58
CA PHE A 200 5.28 3.50 13.92
C PHE A 200 6.36 3.05 14.91
N TYR A 201 5.98 2.36 15.99
CA TYR A 201 6.93 1.90 17.01
C TYR A 201 7.85 0.81 16.47
N ASP A 202 7.33 -0.08 15.63
CA ASP A 202 8.12 -1.15 15.02
C ASP A 202 9.10 -0.61 13.98
N LEU A 203 8.70 0.40 13.19
CA LEU A 203 9.59 1.14 12.29
C LEU A 203 10.77 1.75 13.05
N MET A 204 10.50 2.46 14.15
CA MET A 204 11.56 3.12 14.95
C MET A 204 12.48 2.13 15.68
N ARG A 205 12.04 0.88 15.88
CA ARG A 205 12.83 -0.18 16.54
C ARG A 205 13.60 -1.06 15.55
N ALA A 206 13.13 -1.16 14.31
CA ALA A 206 13.72 -2.04 13.31
C ALA A 206 15.18 -1.63 13.01
N LYS A 207 16.05 -2.63 12.88
CA LYS A 207 17.39 -2.46 12.30
C LYS A 207 17.40 -2.71 10.80
N GLU A 208 16.40 -3.42 10.31
CA GLU A 208 16.19 -3.67 8.89
C GLU A 208 14.71 -3.49 8.53
N VAL A 209 14.44 -2.64 7.55
CA VAL A 209 13.11 -2.41 6.99
C VAL A 209 13.11 -2.84 5.54
N VAL A 210 12.16 -3.71 5.19
CA VAL A 210 11.98 -4.23 3.83
C VAL A 210 10.60 -3.82 3.35
N ILE A 211 10.55 -3.01 2.31
CA ILE A 211 9.32 -2.50 1.72
C ILE A 211 9.16 -3.11 0.34
N PHE A 212 8.08 -3.84 0.09
CA PHE A 212 7.80 -4.44 -1.21
C PHE A 212 6.56 -3.82 -1.84
N GLY A 213 6.73 -3.15 -2.98
CA GLY A 213 5.62 -2.73 -3.82
C GLY A 213 4.73 -1.64 -3.20
N HIS A 214 5.22 -0.95 -2.17
CA HIS A 214 4.54 0.19 -1.58
C HIS A 214 4.92 1.48 -2.32
N SER A 215 3.94 2.32 -2.67
CA SER A 215 4.19 3.60 -3.35
C SER A 215 4.85 4.64 -2.44
N LEU A 216 4.66 4.47 -1.13
CA LEU A 216 5.00 5.46 -0.09
C LEU A 216 4.35 6.82 -0.39
N GLY A 217 3.15 6.81 -0.98
CA GLY A 217 2.42 8.00 -1.37
C GLY A 217 1.89 8.83 -0.18
N GLU A 218 1.40 10.02 -0.48
CA GLU A 218 0.99 11.03 0.50
C GLU A 218 -0.04 10.52 1.52
N ASN A 219 -0.99 9.70 1.08
CA ASN A 219 -2.03 9.13 1.94
C ASN A 219 -1.45 8.30 3.10
N ASP A 220 -0.27 7.68 2.92
CA ASP A 220 0.37 6.86 3.96
C ASP A 220 1.50 7.61 4.69
N PHE A 221 1.74 8.90 4.41
CA PHE A 221 2.83 9.67 5.03
C PHE A 221 2.79 9.62 6.56
N HIS A 222 1.60 9.60 7.16
CA HIS A 222 1.45 9.60 8.61
C HIS A 222 2.10 8.36 9.29
N PHE A 223 2.23 7.23 8.59
CA PHE A 223 2.94 6.06 9.09
C PHE A 223 4.47 6.19 8.99
N PHE A 224 4.95 6.79 7.90
CA PHE A 224 6.36 6.70 7.48
C PHE A 224 7.17 7.97 7.75
N ARG A 225 6.52 9.13 7.77
CA ARG A 225 7.18 10.44 7.73
C ARG A 225 8.20 10.61 8.83
N ARG A 226 7.81 10.31 10.07
CA ARG A 226 8.70 10.45 11.22
C ARG A 226 9.90 9.52 11.16
N PHE A 227 9.73 8.29 10.65
CA PHE A 227 10.83 7.34 10.45
C PHE A 227 11.84 7.88 9.43
N PHE A 228 11.39 8.28 8.24
CA PHE A 228 12.30 8.77 7.21
C PHE A 228 12.91 10.12 7.56
N GLN A 229 12.19 11.02 8.22
CA GLN A 229 12.75 12.27 8.74
C GLN A 229 13.83 12.01 9.79
N PHE A 230 13.61 11.09 10.73
CA PHE A 230 14.60 10.70 11.73
C PHE A 230 15.87 10.15 11.09
N HIS A 231 15.74 9.24 10.13
CA HIS A 231 16.86 8.63 9.40
C HIS A 231 17.50 9.53 8.32
N SER A 232 16.99 10.76 8.13
CA SER A 232 17.58 11.77 7.23
C SER A 232 18.08 13.00 7.99
N ASP A 233 18.07 12.96 9.33
CA ASP A 233 18.47 14.06 10.18
C ASP A 233 19.93 13.91 10.61
N GLU A 234 20.76 14.89 10.27
CA GLU A 234 22.18 14.92 10.60
C GLU A 234 22.44 14.85 12.11
N MET A 235 21.52 15.37 12.95
CA MET A 235 21.61 15.25 14.40
C MET A 235 21.46 13.81 14.89
N ASN A 236 20.89 12.91 14.09
CA ASN A 236 20.67 11.50 14.42
C ASN A 236 21.68 10.56 13.75
N SER A 237 22.74 11.08 13.12
CA SER A 237 23.71 10.34 12.30
C SER A 237 24.65 9.37 13.04
N ASP A 238 24.39 9.07 14.33
CA ASP A 238 25.15 8.06 15.09
C ASP A 238 25.09 6.70 14.36
N PRO A 239 26.24 6.01 14.15
CA PRO A 239 26.29 4.67 13.58
C PRO A 239 25.31 3.65 14.21
N LYS A 240 24.94 3.81 15.48
CA LYS A 240 23.96 2.95 16.18
C LYS A 240 22.53 3.12 15.67
N ASN A 241 22.22 4.27 15.08
CA ASN A 241 20.91 4.61 14.51
C ASN A 241 20.79 4.22 13.04
N LYS A 242 21.84 3.69 12.41
CA LYS A 242 21.76 3.23 11.02
C LYS A 242 20.70 2.15 10.88
N CYS A 243 19.83 2.30 9.88
CA CYS A 243 18.88 1.28 9.47
C CYS A 243 19.27 0.73 8.10
N LYS A 244 19.10 -0.57 7.90
CA LYS A 244 19.14 -1.17 6.56
C LYS A 244 17.75 -1.06 5.94
N ILE A 245 17.63 -0.42 4.79
CA ILE A 245 16.33 -0.19 4.14
C ILE A 245 16.40 -0.79 2.73
N THR A 246 15.56 -1.79 2.45
CA THR A 246 15.41 -2.36 1.11
C THR A 246 14.04 -2.01 0.55
N ILE A 247 13.98 -1.40 -0.62
CA ILE A 247 12.72 -1.09 -1.29
C ILE A 247 12.65 -1.83 -2.63
N PHE A 248 11.66 -2.73 -2.76
CA PHE A 248 11.36 -3.41 -4.01
C PHE A 248 10.34 -2.62 -4.82
N THR A 249 10.72 -2.28 -6.05
CA THR A 249 9.89 -1.53 -7.00
C THR A 249 9.65 -2.34 -8.27
N ALA A 250 8.52 -2.14 -8.94
CA ALA A 250 8.24 -2.87 -10.18
C ALA A 250 9.32 -2.63 -11.25
N ASN A 251 9.64 -1.36 -11.51
CA ASN A 251 10.60 -0.95 -12.54
C ASN A 251 11.21 0.42 -12.20
N SER A 252 12.04 0.95 -13.09
CA SER A 252 12.72 2.23 -12.94
C SER A 252 11.77 3.43 -12.79
N LYS A 253 10.59 3.39 -13.43
CA LYS A 253 9.56 4.45 -13.26
C LYS A 253 9.04 4.46 -11.83
N SER A 254 8.60 3.31 -11.31
CA SER A 254 8.12 3.19 -9.93
C SER A 254 9.21 3.52 -8.91
N ARG A 255 10.47 3.21 -9.20
CA ARG A 255 11.61 3.63 -8.37
C ARG A 255 11.71 5.15 -8.26
N MET A 256 11.58 5.87 -9.39
CA MET A 256 11.63 7.33 -9.39
C MET A 256 10.44 7.96 -8.66
N GLU A 257 9.25 7.38 -8.80
CA GLU A 257 8.05 7.79 -8.06
C GLU A 257 8.26 7.64 -6.54
N VAL A 258 8.76 6.50 -6.07
CA VAL A 258 9.06 6.28 -4.65
C VAL A 258 10.14 7.25 -4.15
N LEU A 259 11.18 7.53 -4.94
CA LEU A 259 12.19 8.53 -4.58
C LEU A 259 11.61 9.94 -4.46
N SER A 260 10.67 10.31 -5.34
CA SER A 260 9.95 11.58 -5.27
C SER A 260 9.12 11.68 -4.00
N ASN A 261 8.40 10.60 -3.65
CA ASN A 261 7.60 10.54 -2.44
C ASN A 261 8.47 10.60 -1.17
N LEU A 262 9.59 9.88 -1.14
CA LEU A 262 10.58 10.00 -0.06
C LEU A 262 11.09 11.43 0.09
N ARG A 263 11.38 12.10 -1.04
CA ARG A 263 11.85 13.50 -1.04
C ARG A 263 10.80 14.43 -0.44
N ALA A 264 9.53 14.27 -0.81
CA ALA A 264 8.44 15.05 -0.23
C ALA A 264 8.29 14.76 1.27
N MET A 265 8.45 13.50 1.67
CA MET A 265 8.25 13.03 3.03
C MET A 265 9.37 13.46 4.00
N ASN A 266 10.63 13.50 3.55
CA ASN A 266 11.79 13.86 4.38
C ASN A 266 12.31 15.29 4.15
N ASP A 267 11.47 16.17 3.60
CA ASP A 267 11.78 17.59 3.38
C ASP A 267 13.01 17.81 2.47
N GLY A 268 13.15 16.97 1.44
CA GLY A 268 14.20 17.13 0.42
C GLY A 268 15.52 16.41 0.72
N ARG A 269 15.62 15.67 1.83
CA ARG A 269 16.87 15.14 2.40
C ARG A 269 17.21 13.71 1.99
N ASN A 270 16.88 13.31 0.76
CA ASN A 270 17.21 11.97 0.26
C ASN A 270 18.71 11.69 0.28
N ASN A 271 19.55 12.68 -0.03
CA ASN A 271 21.01 12.53 0.05
C ASN A 271 21.48 12.16 1.47
N GLN A 272 20.93 12.79 2.53
CA GLN A 272 21.21 12.38 3.90
C GLN A 272 20.70 10.96 4.18
N LEU A 273 19.48 10.63 3.73
CA LEU A 273 18.92 9.29 3.89
C LEU A 273 19.87 8.21 3.32
N PHE A 274 20.40 8.43 2.12
CA PHE A 274 21.38 7.53 1.48
C PHE A 274 22.74 7.52 2.20
N ALA A 275 23.25 8.67 2.64
CA ALA A 275 24.56 8.75 3.28
C ALA A 275 24.58 8.11 4.67
N GLN A 276 23.46 8.21 5.40
CA GLN A 276 23.37 7.79 6.79
C GLN A 276 22.90 6.33 6.95
N ASN A 277 22.30 5.72 5.93
CA ASN A 277 21.68 4.39 6.03
C ASN A 277 22.15 3.45 4.92
N ASP A 278 21.91 2.15 5.09
CA ASP A 278 22.10 1.17 4.01
C ASP A 278 20.79 1.08 3.21
N LEU A 279 20.53 2.11 2.40
CA LEU A 279 19.34 2.20 1.55
C LEU A 279 19.65 1.62 0.15
N GLN A 280 18.89 0.59 -0.22
CA GLN A 280 18.98 -0.05 -1.53
C GLN A 280 17.60 -0.19 -2.18
N PHE A 281 17.57 -0.07 -3.51
CA PHE A 281 16.39 -0.32 -4.33
C PHE A 281 16.63 -1.56 -5.18
N ILE A 282 15.66 -2.46 -5.25
CA ILE A 282 15.72 -3.66 -6.09
C ILE A 282 14.52 -3.67 -7.03
N ARG A 283 14.76 -3.89 -8.32
CA ARG A 283 13.71 -3.86 -9.36
C ARG A 283 13.19 -5.25 -9.67
N MET A 284 11.87 -5.41 -9.76
CA MET A 284 11.23 -6.74 -9.85
C MET A 284 10.97 -7.21 -11.29
N ALA A 285 10.54 -6.31 -12.18
CA ALA A 285 9.91 -6.64 -13.46
C ALA A 285 10.74 -6.30 -14.70
N GLU A 286 12.02 -5.97 -14.56
CA GLU A 286 12.86 -5.68 -15.73
C GLU A 286 13.53 -6.97 -16.25
N ASN A 287 13.50 -7.16 -17.57
CA ASN A 287 14.34 -8.11 -18.33
C ASN A 287 15.84 -7.75 -18.27
N ASP A 288 16.22 -6.91 -17.31
CA ASP A 288 17.57 -6.45 -17.04
C ASP A 288 18.27 -7.52 -16.19
N SER A 289 19.32 -8.12 -16.73
CA SER A 289 20.15 -9.10 -16.02
C SER A 289 20.67 -8.56 -14.69
N LEU A 290 20.91 -7.25 -14.58
CA LEU A 290 21.36 -6.61 -13.33
C LEU A 290 20.30 -6.70 -12.21
N ALA A 291 19.02 -6.56 -12.55
CA ALA A 291 17.92 -6.66 -11.57
C ALA A 291 17.65 -8.12 -11.13
N LEU A 292 18.06 -9.10 -11.93
CA LEU A 292 18.09 -10.50 -11.50
C LEU A 292 19.21 -10.70 -10.47
N ASP A 293 20.40 -10.19 -10.74
CA ASP A 293 21.56 -10.33 -9.84
C ASP A 293 21.32 -9.69 -8.47
N GLU A 294 20.69 -8.51 -8.40
CA GLU A 294 20.38 -7.82 -7.14
C GLU A 294 19.43 -8.61 -6.23
N PHE A 295 18.34 -9.15 -6.78
CA PHE A 295 17.38 -9.96 -6.01
C PHE A 295 18.01 -11.28 -5.54
N GLU A 296 18.76 -11.95 -6.42
CA GLU A 296 19.47 -13.18 -6.04
C GLU A 296 20.52 -12.94 -4.96
N LEU A 297 21.27 -11.85 -5.07
CA LEU A 297 22.26 -11.46 -4.07
C LEU A 297 21.59 -11.16 -2.72
N TRP A 298 20.47 -10.44 -2.75
CA TRP A 298 19.68 -10.16 -1.54
C TRP A 298 19.18 -11.45 -0.88
N MET A 299 18.67 -12.41 -1.66
CA MET A 299 18.21 -13.71 -1.17
C MET A 299 19.38 -14.53 -0.59
N LYS A 300 20.51 -14.63 -1.31
CA LYS A 300 21.71 -15.36 -0.86
C LYS A 300 22.24 -14.84 0.47
N ASN A 301 22.32 -13.52 0.62
CA ASN A 301 22.80 -12.88 1.85
C ASN A 301 21.92 -13.18 3.08
N ARG A 302 20.67 -13.60 2.90
CA ARG A 302 19.77 -14.03 3.99
C ARG A 302 19.85 -15.53 4.26
N VAL A 303 20.04 -16.35 3.22
CA VAL A 303 20.22 -17.80 3.38
C VAL A 303 21.53 -18.11 4.10
N SER A 304 22.62 -17.42 3.76
CA SER A 304 23.92 -17.60 4.43
C SER A 304 23.92 -17.19 5.90
N CYS A 305 22.95 -16.38 6.35
CA CYS A 305 22.77 -16.02 7.74
C CYS A 305 22.07 -17.13 8.58
N LYS A 306 21.53 -18.19 7.95
CA LYS A 306 20.99 -19.37 8.65
C LYS A 306 22.07 -20.40 9.02
N SER A 307 23.26 -20.29 8.45
CA SER A 307 24.32 -21.31 8.52
C SER A 307 25.29 -21.15 9.70
N VAL A 308 24.96 -20.32 10.70
CA VAL A 308 25.81 -20.07 11.89
C VAL A 308 24.96 -20.15 13.15
#